data_AF-K1SPU3-F1
#
_entry.id   AF-K1SPU3-F1
#
_cell.length_a   1.000
_cell.length_b   1.000
_cell.length_c   1.000
_cell.angle_alpha   90.00
_cell.angle_beta   90.00
_cell.angle_gamma   90.00
#
_symmetry.space_group_name_H-M   'P 1'
#
loop_
_entity.id
_entity.type
_entity.pdbx_description
1 polymer ?
#
loop_
_entity_poly.entity_id
_entity_poly.type
_entity_poly.pdbx_seq_one_letter_code
_entity_poly.pdbx_strand_id
1 'polypeptide(L)'
;AKQFVEHRPEYQVNVQYLEQVQPKDLDASEIEARLGATWISEDYITQFMAETFHTPRYYVGDKIKVQYAEVTGQWNVMGKSVDSYGNALVTSTYGTQRANAYRLLEDALNLRDTKIYDTIQDADGEHRELNRKETMLAQQKQELIKEEFKEWIFKDLHRREDLCKIYNERFNSIRPREYDGSHIQFVGMNPEITLMPHQKNAVAHVLYGNNTLLAHCVGAGKTFQMIAAGMESKRLGLSQKNLYVVPNHL
;
A
#
# COMPACT_ATOMS: atom_id res chain seq x y z
N ALA A 1 -24.04 -5.59 4.16
CA ALA A 1 -24.91 -5.42 5.35
C ALA A 1 -25.96 -4.33 5.12
N LYS A 2 -25.56 -3.08 4.83
CA LYS A 2 -26.50 -1.97 4.54
C LYS A 2 -27.55 -2.29 3.46
N GLN A 3 -27.12 -2.83 2.31
CA GLN A 3 -28.04 -3.30 1.26
C GLN A 3 -29.04 -4.36 1.72
N PHE A 4 -28.66 -5.23 2.68
CA PHE A 4 -29.57 -6.27 3.18
C PHE A 4 -30.64 -5.69 4.11
N VAL A 5 -30.37 -4.59 4.81
CA VAL A 5 -31.33 -3.94 5.72
C VAL A 5 -32.56 -3.43 4.97
N GLU A 6 -32.39 -2.98 3.71
CA GLU A 6 -33.50 -2.49 2.87
C GLU A 6 -34.62 -3.52 2.68
N HIS A 7 -34.27 -4.82 2.72
CA HIS A 7 -35.23 -5.91 2.55
C HIS A 7 -35.38 -6.79 3.80
N ARG A 8 -34.50 -6.63 4.80
CA ARG A 8 -34.41 -7.43 6.03
C ARG A 8 -33.95 -6.59 7.23
N PRO A 9 -34.88 -5.89 7.91
CA PRO A 9 -34.58 -5.00 9.03
C PRO A 9 -33.85 -5.66 10.21
N GLU A 10 -33.97 -6.98 10.37
CA GLU A 10 -33.26 -7.75 11.39
C GLU A 10 -31.73 -7.61 11.31
N TYR A 11 -31.18 -7.25 10.14
CA TYR A 11 -29.74 -7.01 9.99
C TYR A 11 -29.27 -5.63 10.46
N GLN A 12 -30.16 -4.76 10.94
CA GLN A 12 -29.79 -3.44 11.45
C GLN A 12 -28.76 -3.52 12.60
N VAL A 13 -28.91 -4.51 13.48
CA VAL A 13 -27.97 -4.74 14.59
C VAL A 13 -26.57 -5.09 14.07
N ASN A 14 -26.48 -5.89 13.00
CA ASN A 14 -25.21 -6.23 12.39
C ASN A 14 -24.54 -5.00 11.76
N VAL A 15 -25.31 -4.12 11.12
CA VAL A 15 -24.77 -2.87 10.56
C VAL A 15 -24.15 -2.02 11.67
N GLN A 16 -24.87 -1.82 12.78
CA GLN A 16 -24.38 -1.03 13.91
C GLN A 16 -23.05 -1.57 14.47
N TYR A 17 -22.95 -2.89 14.67
CA TYR A 17 -21.70 -3.50 15.15
C TYR A 17 -20.58 -3.45 14.11
N LEU A 18 -20.89 -3.66 12.82
CA LEU A 18 -19.89 -3.60 11.75
C LEU A 18 -19.34 -2.19 11.54
N GLU A 19 -20.16 -1.15 11.70
CA GLU A 19 -19.73 0.25 11.62
C GLU A 19 -18.75 0.62 12.75
N GLN A 20 -18.95 0.07 13.96
CA GLN A 20 -18.05 0.31 15.10
C GLN A 20 -16.68 -0.36 14.96
N VAL A 21 -16.57 -1.36 14.08
CA VAL A 21 -15.34 -2.14 13.88
C VAL A 21 -14.72 -1.93 12.51
N GLN A 22 -15.08 -0.84 11.79
CA GLN A 22 -14.35 -0.44 10.60
C GLN A 22 -12.92 -0.01 10.98
N PRO A 23 -11.90 -0.34 10.16
CA PRO A 23 -10.57 0.22 10.35
C PRO A 23 -10.61 1.73 10.20
N LYS A 24 -9.68 2.42 10.88
CA LYS A 24 -9.49 3.86 10.67
C LYS A 24 -9.00 4.06 9.23
N ASP A 25 -9.58 5.03 8.53
CA ASP A 25 -9.11 5.42 7.21
C ASP A 25 -7.63 5.83 7.25
N LEU A 26 -6.87 5.26 6.32
CA LEU A 26 -5.50 5.63 6.03
C LEU A 26 -5.49 6.99 5.34
N ASP A 27 -4.59 7.86 5.77
CA ASP A 27 -4.35 9.12 5.09
C ASP A 27 -3.36 8.98 3.92
N ALA A 28 -3.20 10.04 3.14
CA ALA A 28 -2.32 10.03 1.97
C ALA A 28 -0.84 9.77 2.30
N SER A 29 -0.40 10.04 3.52
CA SER A 29 0.97 9.75 3.96
C SER A 29 1.19 8.28 4.30
N GLU A 30 0.10 7.55 4.56
CA GLU A 30 0.08 6.11 4.84
C GLU A 30 -0.15 5.26 3.58
N ILE A 31 -0.44 5.89 2.43
CA ILE A 31 -0.76 5.22 1.16
C ILE A 31 0.39 5.37 0.16
N GLU A 32 0.95 4.25 -0.28
CA GLU A 32 1.92 4.24 -1.37
C GLU A 32 1.22 4.18 -2.74
N ALA A 33 1.27 5.28 -3.49
CA ALA A 33 0.81 5.35 -4.87
C ALA A 33 2.00 5.29 -5.84
N ARG A 34 1.96 4.35 -6.79
CA ARG A 34 3.01 4.16 -7.81
C ARG A 34 2.42 3.95 -9.19
N LEU A 35 3.19 4.28 -10.23
CA LEU A 35 2.86 3.92 -11.60
C LEU A 35 2.70 2.40 -11.72
N GLY A 36 1.64 1.97 -12.40
CA GLY A 36 1.26 0.57 -12.54
C GLY A 36 0.33 0.04 -11.44
N ALA A 37 -0.03 0.86 -10.44
CA ALA A 37 -1.08 0.51 -9.50
C ALA A 37 -2.45 0.53 -10.20
N THR A 38 -3.09 -0.64 -10.29
CA THR A 38 -4.36 -0.84 -11.03
C THR A 38 -5.58 -0.23 -10.36
N TRP A 39 -5.45 0.27 -9.13
CA TRP A 39 -6.52 1.00 -8.44
C TRP A 39 -6.57 2.48 -8.81
N ILE A 40 -5.52 3.00 -9.46
CA ILE A 40 -5.47 4.36 -9.97
C ILE A 40 -6.08 4.37 -11.38
N SER A 41 -7.06 5.24 -11.60
CA SER A 41 -7.80 5.29 -12.88
C SER A 41 -6.94 5.78 -14.04
N GLU A 42 -7.33 5.40 -15.26
CA GLU A 42 -6.73 5.91 -16.51
C GLU A 42 -6.78 7.43 -16.60
N ASP A 43 -7.82 8.05 -16.04
CA ASP A 43 -8.00 9.51 -16.05
C ASP A 43 -6.91 10.21 -15.26
N TYR A 44 -6.55 9.72 -14.07
CA TYR A 44 -5.46 10.28 -13.29
C TYR A 44 -4.11 10.10 -13.96
N ILE A 45 -3.86 8.96 -14.61
CA ILE A 45 -2.61 8.76 -15.36
C ILE A 45 -2.57 9.65 -16.60
N THR A 46 -3.70 9.84 -17.29
CA THR A 46 -3.81 10.74 -18.44
C THR A 46 -3.58 12.19 -18.02
N GLN A 47 -4.14 12.60 -16.88
CA GLN A 47 -3.95 13.93 -16.31
C GLN A 47 -2.47 14.16 -15.93
N PHE A 48 -1.84 13.20 -15.26
CA PHE A 48 -0.41 13.24 -14.94
C PHE A 48 0.45 13.42 -16.19
N MET A 49 0.24 12.56 -17.19
CA MET A 49 0.94 12.63 -18.47
C MET A 49 0.76 13.99 -19.15
N ALA A 50 -0.47 14.52 -19.17
CA ALA A 50 -0.76 15.79 -19.79
C ALA A 50 -0.07 16.97 -19.09
N GLU A 51 -0.12 17.00 -17.76
CA GLU A 51 0.45 18.07 -16.94
C GLU A 51 1.98 18.01 -16.91
N THR A 52 2.58 16.84 -16.72
CA THR A 52 4.04 16.70 -16.61
C THR A 52 4.74 16.86 -17.95
N PHE A 53 4.18 16.30 -19.03
CA PHE A 53 4.81 16.41 -20.36
C PHE A 53 4.38 17.65 -21.13
N HIS A 54 3.48 18.46 -20.58
CA HIS A 54 2.83 19.57 -21.27
C HIS A 54 2.22 19.11 -22.61
N THR A 55 1.55 17.96 -22.59
CA THR A 55 0.95 17.38 -23.79
C THR A 55 -0.08 18.37 -24.36
N PRO A 56 -0.02 18.73 -25.65
CA PRO A 56 -0.98 19.66 -26.23
C PRO A 56 -2.43 19.19 -26.02
N ARG A 57 -3.29 20.08 -25.49
CA ARG A 57 -4.66 19.72 -25.09
C ARG A 57 -5.49 19.09 -26.20
N TYR A 58 -5.26 19.46 -27.46
CA TYR A 58 -5.96 18.91 -28.62
C TYR A 58 -5.51 17.49 -29.00
N TYR A 59 -4.46 16.95 -28.36
CA TYR A 59 -4.06 15.55 -28.46
C TYR A 59 -4.57 14.69 -27.30
N VAL A 60 -4.72 15.26 -26.11
CA VAL A 60 -5.10 14.52 -24.90
C VAL A 60 -6.51 13.93 -25.05
N GLY A 61 -6.62 12.61 -24.88
CA GLY A 61 -7.88 11.87 -24.93
C GLY A 61 -8.36 11.49 -26.34
N ASP A 62 -7.79 12.09 -27.38
CA ASP A 62 -8.07 11.78 -28.79
C ASP A 62 -6.89 11.03 -29.43
N LYS A 63 -5.78 11.74 -29.68
CA LYS A 63 -4.59 11.15 -30.33
C LYS A 63 -3.64 10.50 -29.34
N ILE A 64 -3.52 11.05 -28.14
CA ILE A 64 -2.66 10.55 -27.07
C ILE A 64 -3.56 10.22 -25.88
N LYS A 65 -3.65 8.94 -25.56
CA LYS A 65 -4.54 8.42 -24.52
C LYS A 65 -3.88 7.28 -23.77
N VAL A 66 -4.01 7.27 -22.45
CA VAL A 66 -3.63 6.16 -21.59
C VAL A 66 -4.81 5.20 -21.50
N GLN A 67 -4.56 3.91 -21.65
CA GLN A 67 -5.58 2.85 -21.59
C GLN A 67 -5.06 1.66 -20.80
N TYR A 68 -5.93 1.02 -20.03
CA TYR A 68 -5.66 -0.21 -19.31
C TYR A 68 -6.51 -1.33 -19.91
N ALA A 69 -5.84 -2.33 -20.49
CA ALA A 69 -6.50 -3.52 -21.01
C ALA A 69 -6.69 -4.53 -19.87
N GLU A 70 -7.89 -4.55 -19.27
CA GLU A 70 -8.22 -5.45 -18.15
C GLU A 70 -7.97 -6.94 -18.47
N VAL A 71 -8.24 -7.36 -19.71
CA VAL A 71 -8.09 -8.76 -20.15
C VAL A 71 -6.63 -9.22 -20.10
N THR A 72 -5.69 -8.34 -20.45
CA THR A 72 -4.26 -8.67 -20.49
C THR A 72 -3.49 -8.12 -19.27
N GLY A 73 -4.13 -7.27 -18.47
CA GLY A 73 -3.52 -6.55 -17.35
C GLY A 73 -2.42 -5.57 -17.80
N GLN A 74 -2.51 -5.02 -19.02
CA GLN A 74 -1.45 -4.18 -19.60
C GLN A 74 -1.90 -2.75 -19.82
N TRP A 75 -0.98 -1.82 -19.58
CA TRP A 75 -1.17 -0.41 -19.90
C TRP A 75 -0.67 -0.11 -21.31
N ASN A 76 -1.38 0.77 -22.02
CA ASN A 76 -0.98 1.30 -23.30
C ASN A 76 -1.10 2.83 -23.32
N VAL A 77 -0.10 3.49 -23.91
CA VAL A 77 -0.16 4.91 -24.28
C VAL A 77 -0.27 5.00 -25.80
N MET A 78 -1.42 5.41 -26.31
CA MET A 78 -1.68 5.62 -27.73
C MET A 78 -0.93 6.86 -28.24
N GLY A 79 -0.55 6.87 -29.53
CA GLY A 79 -0.05 8.08 -30.20
C GLY A 79 1.28 8.62 -29.69
N LYS A 80 2.12 7.77 -29.08
CA LYS A 80 3.39 8.17 -28.43
C LYS A 80 4.28 9.09 -29.28
N SER A 81 4.26 8.96 -30.61
CA SER A 81 5.10 9.76 -31.52
C SER A 81 4.51 11.11 -31.91
N VAL A 82 3.21 11.33 -31.71
CA VAL A 82 2.46 12.48 -32.25
C VAL A 82 3.01 13.83 -31.74
N ASP A 83 3.48 13.87 -30.50
CA ASP A 83 4.00 15.09 -29.86
C ASP A 83 5.55 15.16 -29.83
N SER A 84 6.24 14.17 -30.43
CA SER A 84 7.70 14.04 -30.27
C SER A 84 8.53 15.07 -31.05
N TYR A 85 8.00 15.69 -32.10
CA TYR A 85 8.80 16.57 -32.97
C TYR A 85 8.93 18.02 -32.48
N GLY A 86 8.08 18.47 -31.55
CA GLY A 86 8.05 19.86 -31.08
C GLY A 86 8.17 20.05 -29.57
N ASN A 87 8.21 18.96 -28.80
CA ASN A 87 8.17 19.01 -27.35
C ASN A 87 9.49 18.50 -26.73
N ALA A 88 10.33 19.45 -26.29
CA ALA A 88 11.61 19.15 -25.64
C ALA A 88 11.44 18.46 -24.27
N LEU A 89 10.31 18.67 -23.58
CA LEU A 89 10.04 17.95 -22.34
C LEU A 89 9.93 16.44 -22.59
N VAL A 90 9.28 16.07 -23.69
CA VAL A 90 9.06 14.67 -24.08
C VAL A 90 10.33 14.00 -24.61
N THR A 91 11.19 14.73 -25.31
CA THR A 91 12.37 14.16 -26.00
C THR A 91 13.70 14.37 -25.28
N SER A 92 13.74 15.21 -24.26
CA SER A 92 14.98 15.54 -23.53
C SER A 92 14.83 15.61 -22.02
N THR A 93 13.80 16.28 -21.49
CA THR A 93 13.65 16.44 -20.03
C THR A 93 13.22 15.15 -19.36
N TYR A 94 12.09 14.58 -19.81
CA TYR A 94 11.50 13.35 -19.32
C TYR A 94 11.68 12.16 -20.29
N GLY A 95 12.38 12.36 -21.40
CA GLY A 95 12.70 11.30 -22.34
C GLY A 95 14.09 11.46 -22.95
N THR A 96 14.37 10.61 -23.92
CA THR A 96 15.58 10.66 -24.75
C THR A 96 15.20 10.65 -26.22
N GLN A 97 16.18 10.92 -27.09
CA GLN A 97 15.99 10.80 -28.54
C GLN A 97 15.64 9.36 -28.97
N ARG A 98 16.03 8.34 -28.19
CA ARG A 98 15.79 6.92 -28.46
C ARG A 98 14.51 6.38 -27.82
N ALA A 99 14.03 7.03 -26.76
CA ALA A 99 12.80 6.67 -26.06
C ALA A 99 12.17 7.92 -25.44
N ASN A 100 11.07 8.36 -26.04
CA ASN A 100 10.34 9.54 -25.57
C ASN A 100 9.60 9.27 -24.24
N ALA A 101 9.18 10.34 -23.58
CA ALA A 101 8.53 10.27 -22.27
C ALA A 101 7.27 9.38 -22.25
N TYR A 102 6.47 9.38 -23.33
CA TYR A 102 5.29 8.52 -23.45
C TYR A 102 5.62 7.01 -23.46
N ARG A 103 6.72 6.62 -24.12
CA ARG A 103 7.23 5.25 -24.09
C ARG A 103 7.73 4.88 -22.70
N LEU A 104 8.50 5.77 -22.06
CA LEU A 104 9.03 5.54 -20.71
C LEU A 104 7.89 5.41 -19.68
N LEU A 105 6.85 6.23 -19.81
CA LEU A 105 5.63 6.15 -19.00
C LEU A 105 4.90 4.82 -19.20
N GLU A 106 4.71 4.37 -20.45
CA GLU A 106 4.10 3.05 -20.71
C GLU A 106 4.90 1.91 -20.10
N ASP A 107 6.22 1.91 -20.26
CA ASP A 107 7.11 0.91 -19.64
C ASP A 107 6.95 0.95 -18.11
N ALA A 108 6.90 2.14 -17.51
CA ALA A 108 6.77 2.32 -16.06
C ALA A 108 5.41 1.82 -15.53
N LEU A 109 4.32 2.13 -16.25
CA LEU A 109 2.98 1.64 -15.94
C LEU A 109 2.89 0.10 -16.01
N ASN A 110 3.69 -0.52 -16.89
CA ASN A 110 3.77 -1.98 -16.98
C ASN A 110 4.84 -2.59 -16.07
N LEU A 111 5.44 -1.81 -15.16
CA LEU A 111 6.50 -2.25 -14.25
C LEU A 111 7.72 -2.85 -14.98
N ARG A 112 8.07 -2.28 -16.14
CA ARG A 112 9.21 -2.68 -16.97
C ARG A 112 10.26 -1.59 -17.01
N ASP A 113 11.52 -1.98 -16.92
CA ASP A 113 12.63 -1.08 -17.20
C ASP A 113 12.79 -0.90 -18.71
N THR A 114 12.91 0.34 -19.16
CA THR A 114 13.16 0.62 -20.58
C THR A 114 14.53 0.08 -21.00
N LYS A 115 14.57 -0.59 -22.16
CA LYS A 115 15.79 -1.10 -22.80
C LYS A 115 15.91 -0.57 -24.23
N ILE A 116 17.10 -0.10 -24.59
CA ILE A 116 17.43 0.39 -25.93
C ILE A 116 18.37 -0.61 -26.60
N TYR A 117 18.01 -1.04 -27.80
CA TYR A 117 18.82 -1.96 -28.60
C TYR A 117 19.25 -1.28 -29.88
N ASP A 118 20.49 -1.53 -30.28
CA ASP A 118 21.04 -1.14 -31.57
C ASP A 118 21.03 -2.32 -32.52
N THR A 119 20.81 -2.02 -33.79
CA THR A 119 20.93 -2.99 -34.87
C THR A 119 22.35 -2.93 -35.40
N ILE A 120 23.08 -4.03 -35.31
CA ILE A 120 24.46 -4.17 -35.79
C ILE A 120 24.44 -5.13 -36.97
N GLN A 121 25.12 -4.74 -38.04
CA GLN A 121 25.36 -5.59 -39.20
C GLN A 121 26.82 -6.02 -39.20
N ASP A 122 27.07 -7.31 -39.06
CA ASP A 122 28.40 -7.91 -39.09
C ASP A 122 28.50 -9.01 -40.16
N ALA A 123 29.58 -9.78 -40.14
CA ALA A 123 29.83 -10.85 -41.11
C ALA A 123 28.85 -12.03 -40.99
N ASP A 124 28.17 -12.18 -39.86
CA ASP A 124 27.24 -13.27 -39.56
C ASP A 124 25.76 -12.88 -39.76
N GLY A 125 25.48 -11.58 -39.95
CA GLY A 125 24.17 -11.05 -40.34
C GLY A 125 23.75 -9.82 -39.54
N GLU A 126 22.46 -9.50 -39.59
CA GLU A 126 21.87 -8.43 -38.78
C GLU A 126 21.45 -8.99 -37.40
N HIS A 127 21.98 -8.42 -36.32
CA HIS A 127 21.58 -8.79 -34.96
C HIS A 127 21.35 -7.55 -34.08
N ARG A 128 20.60 -7.73 -32.97
CA ARG A 128 20.28 -6.65 -32.03
C ARG A 128 21.12 -6.77 -30.76
N GLU A 129 21.89 -5.73 -30.45
CA GLU A 129 22.68 -5.64 -29.23
C GLU A 129 22.10 -4.60 -28.28
N LEU A 130 22.13 -4.87 -26.96
CA LEU A 130 21.68 -3.91 -25.95
C LEU A 130 22.65 -2.73 -25.86
N ASN A 131 22.19 -1.53 -26.20
CA ASN A 131 22.96 -0.31 -25.96
C ASN A 131 22.87 0.07 -24.48
N ARG A 132 23.91 -0.29 -23.72
CA ARG A 132 23.97 -0.03 -22.27
C ARG A 132 23.93 1.45 -21.92
N LYS A 133 24.56 2.31 -22.73
CA LYS A 133 24.61 3.76 -22.49
C LYS A 133 23.23 4.39 -22.67
N GLU A 134 22.59 4.15 -23.81
CA GLU A 134 21.25 4.68 -24.09
C GLU A 134 20.19 4.09 -23.16
N THR A 135 20.33 2.81 -22.79
CA THR A 135 19.47 2.15 -21.80
C THR A 135 19.59 2.83 -20.43
N MET A 136 20.80 3.09 -19.95
CA MET A 136 21.02 3.79 -18.68
C MET A 136 20.37 5.19 -18.69
N LEU A 137 20.55 5.95 -19.77
CA LEU A 137 19.94 7.28 -19.90
C LEU A 137 18.40 7.19 -19.90
N ALA A 138 17.82 6.25 -20.65
CA ALA A 138 16.38 6.04 -20.67
C ALA A 138 15.83 5.66 -19.28
N GLN A 139 16.52 4.78 -18.55
CA GLN A 139 16.12 4.37 -17.19
C GLN A 139 16.21 5.53 -16.19
N GLN A 140 17.23 6.39 -16.29
CA GLN A 140 17.31 7.60 -15.46
C GLN A 140 16.11 8.54 -15.71
N LYS A 141 15.73 8.72 -16.97
CA LYS A 141 14.54 9.52 -17.33
C LYS A 141 13.24 8.87 -16.87
N GLN A 142 13.16 7.55 -16.94
CA GLN A 142 12.02 6.79 -16.43
C GLN A 142 11.87 6.93 -14.92
N GLU A 143 12.98 6.93 -14.17
CA GLU A 143 12.95 7.13 -12.72
C GLU A 143 12.49 8.54 -12.36
N LEU A 144 12.98 9.56 -13.09
CA LEU A 144 12.50 10.93 -12.94
C LEU A 144 10.97 11.02 -13.12
N ILE A 145 10.39 10.33 -14.12
CA ILE A 145 8.93 10.29 -14.30
C ILE A 145 8.23 9.67 -13.07
N LYS A 146 8.80 8.61 -12.47
CA LYS A 146 8.22 7.98 -11.27
C LYS A 146 8.29 8.92 -10.06
N GLU A 147 9.37 9.66 -9.90
CA GLU A 147 9.54 10.65 -8.83
C GLU A 147 8.52 11.78 -8.96
N GLU A 148 8.39 12.36 -10.15
CA GLU A 148 7.37 13.37 -10.45
C GLU A 148 5.96 12.84 -10.17
N PHE A 149 5.67 11.59 -10.53
CA PHE A 149 4.37 10.98 -10.24
C PHE A 149 4.08 10.91 -8.75
N LYS A 150 5.07 10.53 -7.93
CA LYS A 150 4.92 10.44 -6.46
C LYS A 150 4.62 11.81 -5.85
N GLU A 151 5.29 12.86 -6.31
CA GLU A 151 5.02 14.22 -5.85
C GLU A 151 3.67 14.72 -6.35
N TRP A 152 3.34 14.43 -7.60
CA TRP A 152 2.14 14.90 -8.26
C TRP A 152 0.87 14.27 -7.69
N ILE A 153 0.84 12.95 -7.47
CA ILE A 153 -0.39 12.18 -7.25
C ILE A 153 -1.22 12.69 -6.07
N PHE A 154 -0.59 13.11 -4.97
CA PHE A 154 -1.27 13.65 -3.79
C PHE A 154 -1.18 15.18 -3.66
N LYS A 155 -0.64 15.90 -4.64
CA LYS A 155 -0.47 17.36 -4.57
C LYS A 155 -1.79 18.12 -4.56
N ASP A 156 -2.74 17.71 -5.40
CA ASP A 156 -4.08 18.30 -5.46
C ASP A 156 -4.98 17.71 -4.36
N LEU A 157 -5.77 18.58 -3.70
CA LEU A 157 -6.60 18.19 -2.56
C LEU A 157 -7.75 17.26 -2.97
N HIS A 158 -8.44 17.56 -4.07
CA HIS A 158 -9.59 16.76 -4.51
C HIS A 158 -9.15 15.37 -4.97
N ARG A 159 -8.08 15.31 -5.78
CA ARG A 159 -7.48 14.04 -6.19
C ARG A 159 -6.99 13.22 -4.99
N ARG A 160 -6.38 13.87 -4.00
CA ARG A 160 -5.92 13.21 -2.77
C ARG A 160 -7.09 12.57 -2.02
N GLU A 161 -8.16 13.31 -1.77
CA GLU A 161 -9.33 12.81 -1.05
C GLU A 161 -9.99 11.63 -1.78
N ASP A 162 -10.13 11.73 -3.10
CA ASP A 162 -10.70 10.66 -3.92
C ASP A 162 -9.84 9.38 -3.89
N LEU A 163 -8.52 9.51 -4.09
CA LEU A 163 -7.61 8.38 -4.05
C LEU A 163 -7.54 7.72 -2.67
N CYS A 164 -7.54 8.50 -1.59
CA CYS A 164 -7.62 7.97 -0.22
C CYS A 164 -8.90 7.17 -0.02
N LYS A 165 -10.05 7.69 -0.49
CA LYS A 165 -11.32 7.00 -0.40
C LYS A 165 -11.30 5.67 -1.18
N ILE A 166 -10.87 5.69 -2.44
CA ILE A 166 -10.76 4.49 -3.29
C ILE A 166 -9.86 3.44 -2.62
N TYR A 167 -8.72 3.87 -2.07
CA TYR A 167 -7.79 2.96 -1.42
C TYR A 167 -8.38 2.33 -0.16
N ASN A 168 -9.01 3.14 0.71
CA ASN A 168 -9.62 2.64 1.94
C ASN A 168 -10.77 1.68 1.66
N GLU A 169 -11.64 2.00 0.70
CA GLU A 169 -12.75 1.13 0.30
C GLU A 169 -12.29 -0.22 -0.28
N ARG A 170 -11.17 -0.23 -1.02
CA ARG A 170 -10.67 -1.45 -1.69
C ARG A 170 -9.74 -2.30 -0.84
N PHE A 171 -8.89 -1.67 -0.02
CA PHE A 171 -7.75 -2.34 0.62
C PHE A 171 -7.74 -2.24 2.13
N ASN A 172 -8.28 -1.16 2.72
CA ASN A 172 -8.29 -0.99 4.18
C ASN A 172 -9.36 -1.89 4.83
N SER A 173 -8.97 -3.14 5.08
CA SER A 173 -9.86 -4.21 5.55
C SER A 173 -9.34 -4.92 6.79
N ILE A 174 -8.19 -4.49 7.32
CA ILE A 174 -7.55 -5.11 8.48
C ILE A 174 -7.73 -4.20 9.68
N ARG A 175 -8.50 -4.67 10.67
CA ARG A 175 -8.56 -4.06 12.00
C ARG A 175 -7.92 -5.01 13.02
N PRO A 176 -6.78 -4.65 13.62
CA PRO A 176 -6.19 -5.43 14.69
C PRO A 176 -7.19 -5.64 15.82
N ARG A 177 -7.21 -6.84 16.40
CA ARG A 177 -8.06 -7.13 17.55
C ARG A 177 -7.54 -6.36 18.76
N GLU A 178 -8.40 -5.55 19.34
CA GLU A 178 -8.16 -4.91 20.63
C GLU A 178 -8.65 -5.84 21.75
N TYR A 179 -7.86 -5.92 22.83
CA TYR A 179 -8.18 -6.74 23.99
C TYR A 179 -8.41 -5.81 25.17
N ASP A 180 -9.62 -5.88 25.74
CA ASP A 180 -9.93 -5.23 27.01
C ASP A 180 -9.85 -6.28 28.12
N GLY A 181 -9.03 -6.01 29.15
CA GLY A 181 -8.92 -6.83 30.35
C GLY A 181 -9.51 -6.18 31.59
N SER A 182 -10.22 -5.05 31.46
CA SER A 182 -10.79 -4.29 32.58
C SER A 182 -11.72 -5.12 33.46
N HIS A 183 -12.40 -6.11 32.88
CA HIS A 183 -13.31 -7.03 33.56
C HIS A 183 -12.60 -8.18 34.29
N ILE A 184 -11.31 -8.41 34.05
CA ILE A 184 -10.57 -9.52 34.65
C ILE A 184 -10.34 -9.23 36.13
N GLN A 185 -10.88 -10.12 36.96
CA GLN A 185 -10.68 -10.12 38.41
C GLN A 185 -9.52 -11.08 38.74
N PHE A 186 -8.39 -10.52 39.16
CA PHE A 186 -7.18 -11.26 39.50
C PHE A 186 -7.28 -11.87 40.90
N VAL A 187 -8.06 -12.93 41.04
CA VAL A 187 -8.36 -13.55 42.33
C VAL A 187 -7.11 -14.18 42.93
N GLY A 188 -6.79 -13.83 44.18
CA GLY A 188 -5.59 -14.31 44.87
C GLY A 188 -4.32 -13.54 44.53
N MET A 189 -4.41 -12.46 43.75
CA MET A 189 -3.31 -11.51 43.57
C MET A 189 -3.06 -10.74 44.88
N ASN A 190 -1.79 -10.39 45.15
CA ASN A 190 -1.43 -9.55 46.29
C ASN A 190 -2.18 -8.20 46.18
N PRO A 191 -2.95 -7.78 47.21
CA PRO A 191 -3.72 -6.53 47.18
C PRO A 191 -2.85 -5.26 47.08
N GLU A 192 -1.57 -5.33 47.41
CA GLU A 192 -0.63 -4.20 47.26
C GLU A 192 -0.22 -3.96 45.81
N ILE A 193 -0.46 -4.92 44.91
CA ILE A 193 -0.12 -4.83 43.49
C ILE A 193 -1.39 -4.56 42.71
N THR A 194 -1.42 -3.45 41.99
CA THR A 194 -2.52 -3.11 41.06
C THR A 194 -1.98 -3.04 39.64
N LEU A 195 -2.50 -3.89 38.75
CA LEU A 195 -2.14 -3.87 37.35
C LEU A 195 -2.72 -2.64 36.64
N MET A 196 -1.87 -1.97 35.87
CA MET A 196 -2.27 -0.86 35.00
C MET A 196 -3.17 -1.34 33.85
N PRO A 197 -3.98 -0.45 33.23
CA PRO A 197 -4.89 -0.83 32.14
C PRO A 197 -4.21 -1.62 31.01
N HIS A 198 -3.03 -1.20 30.54
CA HIS A 198 -2.32 -1.93 29.48
C HIS A 198 -1.84 -3.31 29.92
N GLN A 199 -1.55 -3.51 31.20
CA GLN A 199 -1.16 -4.81 31.75
C GLN A 199 -2.36 -5.76 31.80
N LYS A 200 -3.55 -5.26 32.18
CA LYS A 200 -4.79 -6.05 32.12
C LYS A 200 -5.13 -6.45 30.69
N ASN A 201 -5.00 -5.51 29.74
CA ASN A 201 -5.23 -5.77 28.32
C ASN A 201 -4.22 -6.78 27.76
N ALA A 202 -2.96 -6.73 28.19
CA ALA A 202 -1.96 -7.74 27.85
C ALA A 202 -2.34 -9.14 28.36
N VAL A 203 -2.86 -9.24 29.59
CA VAL A 203 -3.37 -10.51 30.11
C VAL A 203 -4.56 -11.00 29.29
N ALA A 204 -5.53 -10.14 28.98
CA ALA A 204 -6.65 -10.48 28.10
C ALA A 204 -6.16 -10.98 26.73
N HIS A 205 -5.14 -10.34 26.16
CA HIS A 205 -4.52 -10.78 24.91
C HIS A 205 -3.90 -12.18 25.04
N VAL A 206 -3.22 -12.50 26.13
CA VAL A 206 -2.69 -13.87 26.35
C VAL A 206 -3.83 -14.88 26.52
N LEU A 207 -4.88 -14.56 27.27
CA LEU A 207 -5.99 -15.47 27.53
C LEU A 207 -6.87 -15.73 26.30
N TYR A 208 -7.02 -14.74 25.41
CA TYR A 208 -7.97 -14.79 24.29
C TYR A 208 -7.30 -14.87 22.91
N GLY A 209 -6.00 -14.62 22.81
CA GLY A 209 -5.24 -14.45 21.57
C GLY A 209 -4.45 -15.66 21.09
N ASN A 210 -4.54 -16.79 21.79
CA ASN A 210 -3.71 -17.99 21.55
C ASN A 210 -2.20 -17.70 21.62
N ASN A 211 -1.57 -17.38 20.48
CA ASN A 211 -0.15 -17.07 20.41
C ASN A 211 0.06 -15.55 20.47
N THR A 212 0.61 -15.07 21.58
CA THR A 212 0.66 -13.65 21.92
C THR A 212 2.09 -13.16 22.11
N LEU A 213 2.48 -12.14 21.33
CA LEU A 213 3.74 -11.41 21.51
C LEU A 213 3.49 -10.14 22.36
N LEU A 214 4.17 -10.02 23.51
CA LEU A 214 4.13 -8.83 24.36
C LEU A 214 5.36 -7.93 24.12
N ALA A 215 5.36 -7.20 23.01
CA ALA A 215 6.45 -6.31 22.61
C ALA A 215 6.46 -4.94 23.33
N HIS A 216 6.27 -4.94 24.66
CA HIS A 216 6.30 -3.71 25.46
C HIS A 216 7.74 -3.25 25.75
N CYS A 217 7.94 -1.95 26.00
CA CYS A 217 9.21 -1.39 26.44
C CYS A 217 9.73 -2.00 27.75
N VAL A 218 11.01 -1.80 28.05
CA VAL A 218 11.63 -2.21 29.32
C VAL A 218 10.94 -1.46 30.47
N GLY A 219 10.67 -2.14 31.58
CA GLY A 219 9.97 -1.56 32.74
C GLY A 219 8.44 -1.56 32.65
N ALA A 220 7.82 -1.94 31.53
CA ALA A 220 6.36 -1.96 31.36
C ALA A 220 5.61 -3.00 32.23
N GLY A 221 6.34 -3.82 33.00
CA GLY A 221 5.79 -4.88 33.85
C GLY A 221 5.41 -6.17 33.11
N LYS A 222 6.14 -6.54 32.05
CA LYS A 222 5.91 -7.77 31.28
C LYS A 222 5.92 -9.04 32.15
N THR A 223 6.75 -9.07 33.18
CA THR A 223 6.79 -10.20 34.14
C THR A 223 5.48 -10.33 34.90
N PHE A 224 4.94 -9.22 35.42
CA PHE A 224 3.62 -9.21 36.08
C PHE A 224 2.50 -9.65 35.13
N GLN A 225 2.53 -9.18 33.88
CA GLN A 225 1.57 -9.58 32.85
C GLN A 225 1.61 -11.11 32.61
N MET A 226 2.79 -11.69 32.43
CA MET A 226 2.95 -13.13 32.18
C MET A 226 2.49 -13.98 33.37
N ILE A 227 2.90 -13.61 34.59
CA ILE A 227 2.52 -14.33 35.81
C ILE A 227 1.00 -14.28 36.02
N ALA A 228 0.41 -13.09 35.91
CA ALA A 228 -1.04 -12.90 36.05
C ALA A 228 -1.81 -13.69 35.00
N ALA A 229 -1.36 -13.69 33.74
CA ALA A 229 -1.96 -14.49 32.68
C ALA A 229 -1.90 -15.99 32.96
N GLY A 230 -0.78 -16.51 33.47
CA GLY A 230 -0.67 -17.91 33.83
C GLY A 230 -1.56 -18.30 35.02
N MET A 231 -1.63 -17.45 36.06
CA MET A 231 -2.51 -17.67 37.21
C MET A 231 -3.98 -17.71 36.77
N GLU A 232 -4.41 -16.73 35.97
CA GLU A 232 -5.78 -16.66 35.45
C GLU A 232 -6.09 -17.79 34.47
N SER A 233 -5.15 -18.16 33.58
CA SER A 233 -5.30 -19.29 32.67
C SER A 233 -5.55 -20.60 33.41
N LYS A 234 -4.81 -20.83 34.51
CA LYS A 234 -5.02 -21.99 35.37
C LYS A 234 -6.35 -21.93 36.12
N ARG A 235 -6.71 -20.76 36.68
CA ARG A 235 -7.96 -20.55 37.41
C ARG A 235 -9.19 -20.77 36.53
N LEU A 236 -9.12 -20.33 35.27
CA LEU A 236 -10.18 -20.49 34.26
C LEU A 236 -10.19 -21.88 33.62
N GLY A 237 -9.25 -22.76 33.96
CA GLY A 237 -9.13 -24.09 33.36
C GLY A 237 -8.63 -24.09 31.92
N LEU A 238 -8.10 -22.97 31.42
CA LEU A 238 -7.49 -22.84 30.10
C LEU A 238 -6.10 -23.51 30.05
N SER A 239 -5.45 -23.69 31.21
CA SER A 239 -4.21 -24.45 31.33
C SER A 239 -4.20 -25.37 32.57
N GLN A 240 -3.49 -26.50 32.46
CA GLN A 240 -3.26 -27.40 33.58
C GLN A 240 -1.89 -27.15 34.25
N LYS A 241 -0.86 -26.87 33.45
CA LYS A 241 0.50 -26.59 33.89
C LYS A 241 1.11 -25.49 33.03
N ASN A 242 1.57 -24.43 33.68
CA ASN A 242 2.29 -23.33 33.02
C ASN A 242 3.80 -23.59 33.11
N LEU A 243 4.52 -23.38 32.01
CA LEU A 243 5.97 -23.44 31.94
C LEU A 243 6.50 -22.09 31.48
N TYR A 244 7.46 -21.52 32.21
CA TYR A 244 8.17 -20.31 31.82
C TYR A 244 9.62 -20.65 31.57
N VAL A 245 10.14 -20.23 30.41
CA VAL A 245 11.56 -20.35 30.07
C VAL A 245 12.18 -18.97 30.18
N VAL A 246 13.20 -18.85 31.02
CA VAL A 246 13.89 -17.58 31.32
C VAL A 246 15.39 -17.77 31.18
N PRO A 247 16.14 -16.77 30.70
CA PRO A 247 17.60 -16.76 30.78
C PRO A 247 18.10 -16.97 32.22
N ASN A 248 19.24 -17.66 32.37
CA ASN A 248 19.83 -17.96 33.68
C ASN A 248 20.24 -16.72 34.52
N HIS A 249 20.35 -15.56 33.88
CA HIS A 249 20.94 -14.34 34.48
C HIS A 249 19.89 -13.26 34.81
N LEU A 250 18.61 -13.63 34.88
CA LEU A 250 17.52 -12.74 35.27
C LEU A 250 17.33 -12.67 36.79
#